data_AF-A0A832UNG4-F1
#
_entry.id   AF-A0A832UNG4-F1
#
_cell.length_a   1.000
_cell.length_b   1.000
_cell.length_c   1.000
_cell.angle_alpha   90.00
_cell.angle_beta   90.00
_cell.angle_gamma   90.00
#
_symmetry.space_group_name_H-M   'P 1'
#
loop_
_entity.id
_entity.type
_entity.pdbx_description
1 polymer ?
#
loop_
_entity_poly.entity_id
_entity_poly.type
_entity_poly.pdbx_seq_one_letter_code
_entity_poly.pdbx_strand_id
1 'polypeptide(L)'
;AQFLSRFEAPKILVVTSRQYGQYPARKFSEVIGAMAATGRFIPGMLTNPALNQTSLNKYVEPDVVVVTDPIGDAQVVREAVQSGIPTIALCDTNNSLRNIDLVIPTNNKGRKALSMIYYLLAKEMLRIRGVTTSLTPEDFETDI
;
A
#
# COMPACT_ATOMS: atom_id res chain seq x y z
N ALA A 1 4.23 3.09 11.08
CA ALA A 1 5.62 2.62 10.85
C ALA A 1 5.99 1.46 11.78
N GLN A 2 5.94 1.61 13.11
CA GLN A 2 6.28 0.52 14.06
C GLN A 2 5.51 -0.79 13.84
N PHE A 3 4.25 -0.70 13.42
CA PHE A 3 3.47 -1.89 13.06
C PHE A 3 4.02 -2.58 11.81
N LEU A 4 4.21 -1.82 10.72
CA LEU A 4 4.75 -2.33 9.46
C LEU A 4 6.19 -2.84 9.57
N SER A 5 7.01 -2.29 10.47
CA SER A 5 8.39 -2.74 10.67
C SER A 5 8.50 -4.13 11.31
N ARG A 6 7.40 -4.70 11.82
CA ARG A 6 7.35 -6.07 12.35
C ARG A 6 7.24 -7.13 11.25
N PHE A 7 6.87 -6.73 10.03
CA PHE A 7 6.71 -7.62 8.89
C PHE A 7 7.94 -7.57 7.99
N GLU A 8 8.20 -8.69 7.31
CA GLU A 8 9.22 -8.76 6.27
C GLU A 8 8.83 -7.88 5.08
N ALA A 9 9.79 -7.12 4.54
CA ALA A 9 9.58 -6.25 3.38
C ALA A 9 8.79 -6.91 2.23
N PRO A 10 9.19 -8.08 1.70
CA PRO A 10 8.49 -8.70 0.56
C PRO A 10 7.10 -9.22 0.89
N LYS A 11 6.71 -9.27 2.17
CA LYS A 11 5.39 -9.72 2.64
C LYS A 11 4.41 -8.56 2.83
N ILE A 12 4.84 -7.32 2.64
CA ILE A 12 3.98 -6.15 2.64
C ILE A 12 3.48 -5.92 1.22
N LEU A 13 2.16 -5.86 1.03
CA LEU A 13 1.54 -5.49 -0.24
C LEU A 13 0.95 -4.08 -0.16
N VAL A 14 1.42 -3.18 -1.01
CA VAL A 14 0.85 -1.84 -1.15
C VAL A 14 -0.04 -1.79 -2.38
N VAL A 15 -1.30 -1.41 -2.20
CA VAL A 15 -2.30 -1.37 -3.27
C VAL A 15 -2.87 0.03 -3.43
N THR A 16 -3.01 0.43 -4.69
CA THR A 16 -3.63 1.70 -5.04
C THR A 16 -4.20 1.69 -6.45
N SER A 17 -5.49 1.98 -6.58
CA SER A 17 -6.13 2.26 -7.88
C SER A 17 -6.04 3.74 -8.28
N ARG A 18 -5.81 4.63 -7.32
CA ARG A 18 -5.79 6.09 -7.52
C ARG A 18 -4.57 6.55 -8.32
N GLN A 19 -4.78 7.30 -9.40
CA GLN A 19 -3.69 7.78 -10.27
C GLN A 19 -2.58 8.53 -9.52
N TYR A 20 -2.95 9.50 -8.66
CA TYR A 20 -1.97 10.24 -7.86
C TYR A 20 -1.27 9.41 -6.77
N GLY A 21 -1.84 8.26 -6.41
CA GLY A 21 -1.25 7.33 -5.44
C GLY A 21 -0.30 6.31 -6.06
N GLN A 22 -0.39 6.05 -7.37
CA GLN A 22 0.37 4.99 -8.04
C GLN A 22 1.88 5.19 -7.95
N TYR A 23 2.36 6.38 -8.27
CA TYR A 23 3.79 6.69 -8.20
C TYR A 23 4.35 6.64 -6.77
N PRO A 24 3.80 7.37 -5.78
CA PRO A 24 4.35 7.35 -4.43
C PRO A 24 4.25 5.96 -3.77
N ALA A 25 3.19 5.18 -4.05
CA ALA A 25 3.07 3.81 -3.56
C ALA A 25 4.12 2.87 -4.18
N ARG A 26 4.39 3.01 -5.48
CA ARG A 26 5.45 2.24 -6.15
C ARG A 26 6.82 2.60 -5.59
N LYS A 27 7.12 3.91 -5.49
CA LYS A 27 8.38 4.40 -4.95
C LYS A 27 8.61 3.93 -3.50
N PHE A 28 7.57 4.02 -2.67
CA PHE A 28 7.59 3.47 -1.31
C PHE A 28 7.95 1.98 -1.30
N SER A 29 7.32 1.21 -2.18
CA SER A 29 7.55 -0.23 -2.26
C SER A 29 8.98 -0.56 -2.72
N GLU A 30 9.50 0.16 -3.71
CA GLU A 30 10.90 0.04 -4.16
C GLU A 30 11.90 0.35 -3.04
N VAL A 31 11.67 1.43 -2.29
CA VAL A 31 12.56 1.88 -1.20
C VAL A 31 12.62 0.86 -0.05
N ILE A 32 11.50 0.21 0.24
CA ILE A 32 11.38 -0.72 1.38
C ILE A 32 11.66 -2.17 0.99
N GLY A 33 11.55 -2.49 -0.30
CA GLY A 33 11.55 -3.86 -0.83
C GLY A 33 10.18 -4.56 -0.70
N ALA A 34 9.09 -3.80 -0.70
CA ALA A 34 7.72 -4.31 -0.61
C ALA A 34 7.12 -4.60 -2.00
N MET A 35 6.03 -5.35 -2.03
CA MET A 35 5.26 -5.59 -3.25
C MET A 35 4.30 -4.43 -3.51
N ALA A 36 4.19 -4.00 -4.77
CA ALA A 36 3.25 -2.98 -5.19
C ALA A 36 2.25 -3.53 -6.21
N ALA A 37 0.96 -3.33 -5.97
CA ALA A 37 -0.10 -3.49 -6.96
C ALA A 37 -0.69 -2.11 -7.28
N THR A 38 -0.13 -1.45 -8.28
CA THR A 38 -0.58 -0.13 -8.72
C THR A 38 -1.52 -0.26 -9.92
N GLY A 39 -2.64 0.46 -9.91
CA GLY A 39 -3.62 0.47 -11.00
C GLY A 39 -4.82 -0.42 -10.70
N ARG A 40 -5.37 -1.06 -11.73
CA ARG A 40 -6.56 -1.90 -11.58
C ARG A 40 -6.20 -3.16 -10.79
N PHE A 41 -6.77 -3.30 -9.59
CA PHE A 41 -6.68 -4.54 -8.83
C PHE A 41 -7.50 -5.64 -9.52
N ILE A 42 -6.91 -6.82 -9.67
CA ILE A 42 -7.53 -7.94 -10.35
C ILE A 42 -8.21 -8.82 -9.29
N PRO A 43 -9.53 -9.03 -9.39
CA PRO A 43 -10.23 -9.90 -8.46
C PRO A 43 -9.62 -11.30 -8.43
N GLY A 44 -9.38 -11.82 -7.23
CA GLY A 44 -8.78 -13.14 -7.01
C GLY A 44 -7.28 -13.10 -6.69
N MET A 45 -6.61 -11.94 -6.76
CA MET A 45 -5.17 -11.85 -6.47
C MET A 45 -4.77 -12.32 -5.07
N LEU A 46 -5.66 -12.21 -4.07
CA LEU A 46 -5.41 -12.65 -2.69
C LEU A 46 -6.14 -13.95 -2.32
N THR A 47 -7.06 -14.41 -3.16
CA THR A 47 -7.98 -15.51 -2.82
C THR A 47 -7.91 -16.71 -3.77
N ASN A 48 -7.39 -16.55 -5.00
CA ASN A 48 -7.35 -17.59 -6.01
C ASN A 48 -5.91 -18.01 -6.39
N PRO A 49 -5.40 -19.13 -5.85
CA PRO A 49 -4.08 -19.65 -6.17
C PRO A 49 -3.88 -20.06 -7.64
N ALA A 50 -4.97 -20.38 -8.37
CA ALA A 50 -4.90 -20.83 -9.75
C ALA A 50 -4.50 -19.69 -10.72
N LEU A 51 -4.56 -18.44 -10.29
CA LEU A 51 -4.10 -17.30 -11.09
C LEU A 51 -2.60 -17.35 -11.43
N ASN A 52 -1.80 -18.09 -10.64
CA ASN A 52 -0.36 -18.28 -10.89
C ASN A 52 -0.02 -18.89 -12.26
N GLN A 53 -1.00 -19.44 -12.98
CA GLN A 53 -0.80 -20.04 -14.31
C GLN A 53 -0.94 -19.04 -15.47
N THR A 54 -1.42 -17.81 -15.21
CA THR A 54 -1.56 -16.78 -16.26
C THR A 54 -0.37 -15.81 -16.21
N SER A 55 0.35 -15.66 -17.32
CA SER A 55 1.58 -14.86 -17.47
C SER A 55 1.45 -13.35 -17.14
N LEU A 56 0.26 -12.88 -16.75
CA LEU A 56 -0.05 -11.46 -16.54
C LEU A 56 -0.38 -11.10 -15.08
N ASN A 57 -0.87 -12.03 -14.24
CA ASN A 57 -1.32 -11.72 -12.88
C ASN A 57 -0.98 -12.85 -11.90
N LYS A 58 -0.13 -12.55 -10.91
CA LYS A 58 0.33 -13.53 -9.92
C LYS A 58 -0.55 -13.46 -8.67
N TYR A 59 -0.91 -14.63 -8.13
CA TYR A 59 -1.49 -14.73 -6.80
C TYR A 59 -0.43 -14.37 -5.76
N VAL A 60 -0.80 -13.55 -4.78
CA VAL A 60 0.12 -13.07 -3.75
C VAL A 60 -0.47 -13.32 -2.37
N GLU A 61 0.38 -13.80 -1.46
CA GLU A 61 0.05 -14.03 -0.05
C GLU A 61 0.89 -13.09 0.82
N PRO A 62 0.46 -11.81 0.93
CA PRO A 62 1.07 -10.87 1.86
C PRO A 62 0.60 -11.13 3.30
N ASP A 63 1.47 -10.83 4.25
CA ASP A 63 1.14 -10.90 5.67
C ASP A 63 0.42 -9.62 6.14
N VAL A 64 0.53 -8.53 5.36
CA VAL A 64 -0.16 -7.25 5.61
C VAL A 64 -0.40 -6.49 4.32
N VAL A 65 -1.56 -5.84 4.22
CA VAL A 65 -1.93 -5.02 3.07
C VAL A 65 -2.03 -3.54 3.47
N VAL A 66 -1.47 -2.66 2.66
CA VAL A 66 -1.57 -1.20 2.79
C VAL A 66 -2.34 -0.64 1.61
N VAL A 67 -3.47 -0.01 1.89
CA VAL A 67 -4.41 0.52 0.89
C VAL A 67 -4.39 2.05 0.90
N THR A 68 -4.31 2.69 -0.27
CA THR A 68 -4.38 4.16 -0.35
C THR A 68 -5.80 4.69 -0.17
N ASP A 69 -6.81 4.03 -0.72
CA ASP A 69 -8.20 4.48 -0.57
C ASP A 69 -9.14 3.28 -0.43
N PRO A 70 -9.76 3.07 0.75
CA PRO A 70 -10.63 1.92 0.97
C PRO A 70 -11.90 1.95 0.11
N ILE A 71 -12.31 3.09 -0.44
CA ILE A 71 -13.44 3.17 -1.38
C ILE A 71 -13.02 2.69 -2.77
N GLY A 72 -11.91 3.24 -3.30
CA GLY A 72 -11.40 2.86 -4.62
C GLY A 72 -10.90 1.41 -4.67
N ASP A 73 -10.33 0.94 -3.58
CA ASP A 73 -9.70 -0.37 -3.46
C ASP A 73 -10.54 -1.36 -2.62
N ALA A 74 -11.88 -1.17 -2.60
CA ALA A 74 -12.78 -1.99 -1.80
C ALA A 74 -12.69 -3.50 -2.10
N GLN A 75 -12.29 -3.87 -3.32
CA GLN A 75 -12.07 -5.27 -3.70
C GLN A 75 -10.92 -5.89 -2.88
N VAL A 76 -9.83 -5.13 -2.68
CA VAL A 76 -8.67 -5.55 -1.90
C VAL A 76 -9.08 -5.77 -0.46
N VAL A 77 -9.83 -4.83 0.11
CA VAL A 77 -10.30 -4.90 1.51
C VAL A 77 -11.19 -6.13 1.72
N ARG A 78 -12.07 -6.45 0.78
CA ARG A 78 -12.91 -7.66 0.85
C ARG A 78 -12.10 -8.95 0.80
N GLU A 79 -11.17 -9.04 -0.13
CA GLU A 79 -10.33 -10.23 -0.28
C GLU A 79 -9.35 -10.39 0.88
N ALA A 80 -8.79 -9.30 1.40
CA ALA A 80 -7.93 -9.32 2.58
C ALA A 80 -8.67 -9.87 3.81
N VAL A 81 -9.93 -9.45 4.04
CA VAL A 81 -10.77 -10.02 5.10
C VAL A 81 -11.04 -11.50 4.88
N GLN A 82 -11.33 -11.92 3.65
CA GLN A 82 -11.61 -13.32 3.33
C GLN A 82 -10.38 -14.21 3.58
N SER A 83 -9.19 -13.69 3.30
CA SER A 83 -7.91 -14.38 3.54
C SER A 83 -7.36 -14.18 4.95
N GLY A 84 -8.03 -13.40 5.82
CA GLY A 84 -7.59 -13.12 7.20
C GLY A 84 -6.33 -12.24 7.31
N ILE A 85 -6.05 -11.44 6.29
CA ILE A 85 -4.85 -10.58 6.22
C ILE A 85 -5.16 -9.20 6.84
N PRO A 86 -4.34 -8.72 7.79
CA PRO A 86 -4.53 -7.40 8.39
C PRO A 86 -4.41 -6.29 7.35
N THR A 87 -5.36 -5.36 7.38
CA THR A 87 -5.50 -4.26 6.42
C THR A 87 -5.25 -2.91 7.07
N ILE A 88 -4.29 -2.17 6.52
CA ILE A 88 -3.99 -0.78 6.87
C ILE A 88 -4.49 0.10 5.74
N ALA A 89 -5.15 1.21 6.04
CA ALA A 89 -5.62 2.12 5.00
C ALA A 89 -5.35 3.60 5.31
N LEU A 90 -5.06 4.38 4.26
CA LEU A 90 -5.14 5.84 4.32
C LEU A 90 -6.61 6.24 4.17
N CYS A 91 -7.15 6.92 5.17
CA CYS A 91 -8.57 7.29 5.19
C CYS A 91 -8.74 8.80 5.33
N ASP A 92 -9.51 9.37 4.41
CA ASP A 92 -10.07 10.70 4.51
C ASP A 92 -11.42 10.63 5.24
N THR A 93 -11.95 11.79 5.60
CA THR A 93 -13.22 12.02 6.30
C THR A 93 -14.43 11.31 5.71
N ASN A 94 -14.43 11.05 4.40
CA ASN A 94 -15.54 10.40 3.70
C ASN A 94 -15.39 8.87 3.57
N ASN A 95 -14.29 8.30 4.07
CA ASN A 95 -14.05 6.86 3.97
C ASN A 95 -14.76 6.08 5.09
N SER A 96 -15.26 4.89 4.75
CA SER A 96 -15.76 3.94 5.74
C SER A 96 -14.59 3.19 6.36
N LEU A 97 -14.62 3.03 7.68
CA LEU A 97 -13.59 2.29 8.44
C LEU A 97 -13.91 0.79 8.58
N ARG A 98 -15.00 0.33 7.95
CA ARG A 98 -15.39 -1.08 8.01
C ARG A 98 -14.29 -1.95 7.40
N ASN A 99 -13.90 -3.00 8.10
CA ASN A 99 -12.90 -3.99 7.66
C ASN A 99 -11.48 -3.42 7.51
N ILE A 100 -11.15 -2.37 8.25
CA ILE A 100 -9.81 -1.78 8.31
C ILE A 100 -9.31 -1.94 9.74
N ASP A 101 -8.17 -2.59 9.91
CA ASP A 101 -7.59 -2.87 11.23
C ASP A 101 -6.80 -1.67 11.75
N LEU A 102 -6.11 -0.96 10.87
CA LEU A 102 -5.35 0.24 11.20
C LEU A 102 -5.63 1.37 10.22
N VAL A 103 -6.09 2.49 10.75
CA VAL A 103 -6.45 3.67 9.99
C VAL A 103 -5.36 4.73 10.12
N ILE A 104 -4.91 5.27 8.98
CA ILE A 104 -4.05 6.45 8.93
C ILE A 104 -4.93 7.60 8.42
N PRO A 105 -5.39 8.50 9.32
CA PRO A 105 -6.23 9.62 8.92
C PRO A 105 -5.41 10.63 8.12
N THR A 106 -5.73 10.81 6.84
CA THR A 106 -5.02 11.73 5.95
C THR A 106 -5.86 12.07 4.72
N ASN A 107 -5.49 13.14 4.01
CA ASN A 107 -6.02 13.43 2.69
C ASN A 107 -5.48 12.41 1.68
N ASN A 108 -6.32 11.47 1.26
CA ASN A 108 -5.98 10.43 0.29
C ASN A 108 -6.33 10.80 -1.17
N LYS A 109 -6.62 12.08 -1.44
CA LYS A 109 -6.96 12.60 -2.78
C LYS A 109 -5.88 13.51 -3.35
N GLY A 110 -5.26 14.34 -2.49
CA GLY A 110 -4.27 15.32 -2.91
C GLY A 110 -2.94 14.69 -3.31
N ARG A 111 -2.39 15.08 -4.47
CA ARG A 111 -1.09 14.61 -4.98
C ARG A 111 0.03 14.77 -3.93
N LYS A 112 0.23 16.00 -3.45
CA LYS A 112 1.25 16.31 -2.44
C LYS A 112 1.03 15.61 -1.11
N ALA A 113 -0.24 15.45 -0.70
CA ALA A 113 -0.57 14.78 0.55
C ALA A 113 -0.18 13.29 0.50
N LEU A 114 -0.52 12.60 -0.60
CA LEU A 114 -0.16 11.20 -0.80
C LEU A 114 1.37 11.02 -0.84
N SER A 115 2.07 11.84 -1.63
CA SER A 115 3.54 11.81 -1.72
C SER A 115 4.20 11.99 -0.35
N MET A 116 3.74 12.98 0.43
CA MET A 116 4.28 13.25 1.76
C MET A 116 4.04 12.10 2.75
N ILE A 117 2.85 11.50 2.74
CA ILE A 117 2.53 10.38 3.65
C ILE A 117 3.38 9.16 3.32
N TYR A 118 3.49 8.78 2.04
CA TYR A 118 4.34 7.66 1.64
C TYR A 118 5.82 7.92 1.95
N TYR A 119 6.31 9.15 1.72
CA TYR A 119 7.66 9.55 2.11
C TYR A 119 7.90 9.42 3.62
N LEU A 120 7.02 9.97 4.45
CA LEU A 120 7.15 9.90 5.91
C LEU A 120 7.10 8.45 6.41
N LEU A 121 6.22 7.62 5.85
CA LEU A 121 6.15 6.21 6.17
C LEU A 121 7.44 5.47 5.79
N ALA A 122 7.99 5.73 4.59
CA ALA A 122 9.24 5.12 4.14
C ALA A 122 10.41 5.54 5.02
N LYS A 123 10.56 6.84 5.25
CA LYS A 123 11.62 7.41 6.09
C LYS A 123 11.60 6.81 7.49
N GLU A 124 10.42 6.72 8.11
CA GLU A 124 10.31 6.18 9.46
C GLU A 124 10.58 4.67 9.51
N MET A 125 10.17 3.91 8.48
CA MET A 125 10.51 2.48 8.41
C MET A 125 12.01 2.24 8.23
N LEU A 126 12.68 3.02 7.40
CA LEU A 126 14.13 2.93 7.18
C LEU A 126 14.89 3.35 8.44
N ARG A 127 14.43 4.39 9.14
CA ARG A 127 14.96 4.81 10.43
C ARG A 127 14.90 3.68 11.46
N ILE A 128 13.77 2.97 11.56
CA ILE A 128 13.62 1.81 12.46
C ILE A 128 14.57 0.67 12.05
N ARG A 129 14.80 0.47 10.75
CA ARG A 129 15.75 -0.52 10.22
C ARG A 129 17.22 -0.10 10.34
N GLY A 130 17.51 1.11 10.83
CA GLY A 130 18.88 1.64 10.93
C GLY A 130 19.52 2.02 9.59
N VAL A 131 18.72 2.14 8.52
CA VAL A 131 19.21 2.53 7.19
C VAL A 131 19.11 4.05 7.05
N THR A 132 20.26 4.71 6.87
CA THR A 132 20.31 6.14 6.61
C THR A 132 19.91 6.43 5.18
N THR A 133 18.92 7.30 4.98
CA THR A 133 18.45 7.69 3.65
C THR A 133 18.49 9.19 3.42
N SER A 134 18.88 9.59 2.22
CA SER A 134 18.87 10.96 1.70
C SER A 134 17.62 11.29 0.87
N LEU A 135 16.54 10.52 1.04
CA LEU A 135 15.30 10.71 0.30
C LEU A 135 14.70 12.09 0.61
N THR A 136 14.26 12.79 -0.42
CA THR A 136 13.50 14.04 -0.27
C THR A 136 12.02 13.78 -0.53
N PRO A 137 11.11 14.67 -0.06
CA PRO A 137 9.69 14.57 -0.40
C PRO A 137 9.44 14.65 -1.92
N GLU A 138 10.30 15.36 -2.65
CA GLU A 138 10.20 15.52 -4.11
C GLU A 138 10.39 14.20 -4.84
N ASP A 139 11.21 13.28 -4.31
CA ASP A 139 11.42 11.94 -4.88
C ASP A 139 10.14 11.09 -4.95
N PHE A 140 9.10 11.47 -4.18
CA PHE A 140 7.80 10.81 -4.13
C PHE A 140 6.72 11.59 -4.87
N GLU A 141 7.03 12.77 -5.42
CA GLU A 141 6.13 13.53 -6.28
C GLU A 141 6.28 13.11 -7.74
N THR A 142 5.18 13.13 -8.49
CA THR A 142 5.23 12.99 -9.95
C THR A 142 5.39 14.35 -10.60
N ASP A 143 6.23 14.48 -11.63
CA ASP A 143 6.32 15.72 -12.41
C ASP A 143 5.08 16.00 -13.30
N ILE A 144 4.20 15.00 -13.41
CA ILE A 144 2.96 15.03 -14.22
C ILE A 144 1.83 15.74 -13.47
#